data_AF-A0A2D7ZA14-F1
#
_entry.id   AF-A0A2D7ZA14-F1
#
_cell.length_a   1.000
_cell.length_b   1.000
_cell.length_c   1.000
_cell.angle_alpha   90.00
_cell.angle_beta   90.00
_cell.angle_gamma   90.00
#
_symmetry.space_group_name_H-M   'P 1'
#
loop_
_entity.id
_entity.type
_entity.pdbx_description
1 polymer ?
#
loop_
_entity_poly.entity_id
_entity_poly.type
_entity_poly.pdbx_seq_one_letter_code
_entity_poly.pdbx_strand_id
1 'polypeptide(L)'
;RICDLLRQAGCLDVVVFGGGIIPGPERPALHAAGVAAIFGPGTPMAHIHTFISTAEQRRASDLTSVGVGSGWVWNVPKVGEDDG
;
A
#
# COMPACT_ATOMS: atom_id res chain seq x y z
N ARG A 1 -11.83 1.37 -8.92
CA ARG A 1 -12.08 2.60 -9.74
C ARG A 1 -10.87 3.52 -9.81
N ILE A 2 -10.37 4.12 -8.71
CA ILE A 2 -9.22 5.06 -8.78
C ILE A 2 -7.98 4.36 -9.37
N CYS A 3 -7.64 3.17 -8.89
CA CYS A 3 -6.50 2.42 -9.41
C CYS A 3 -6.66 2.03 -10.89
N ASP A 4 -7.88 1.73 -11.34
CA ASP A 4 -8.15 1.42 -12.75
C ASP A 4 -7.95 2.64 -13.64
N LEU A 5 -8.37 3.82 -13.18
CA LEU A 5 -8.16 5.09 -13.88
C LEU A 5 -6.67 5.43 -13.98
N LEU A 6 -5.90 5.22 -12.90
CA LEU A 6 -4.46 5.42 -12.91
C LEU A 6 -3.77 4.47 -13.91
N ARG A 7 -4.18 3.20 -13.98
CA ARG A 7 -3.69 2.26 -15.00
C ARG A 7 -4.03 2.71 -16.41
N GLN A 8 -5.27 3.13 -16.65
CA GLN A 8 -5.71 3.63 -17.96
C GLN A 8 -4.96 4.89 -18.39
N ALA A 9 -4.54 5.72 -17.44
CA ALA A 9 -3.72 6.91 -17.68
C ALA A 9 -2.20 6.61 -17.83
N GLY A 10 -1.78 5.34 -17.71
CA GLY A 10 -0.36 4.95 -17.78
C GLY A 10 0.45 5.24 -16.51
N CYS A 11 -0.20 5.65 -15.41
CA CYS A 11 0.42 6.00 -14.13
C CYS A 11 0.70 4.75 -13.28
N LEU A 12 1.48 3.80 -13.81
CA LEU A 12 1.75 2.51 -13.17
C LEU A 12 2.74 2.59 -12.00
N ASP A 13 3.41 3.72 -11.83
CA ASP A 13 4.35 4.04 -10.76
C ASP A 13 3.69 4.61 -9.50
N VAL A 14 2.40 4.98 -9.59
CA VAL A 14 1.66 5.58 -8.48
C VAL A 14 1.27 4.51 -7.45
N VAL A 15 1.69 4.73 -6.21
CA VAL A 15 1.30 3.93 -5.04
C VAL A 15 0.01 4.49 -4.45
N VAL A 16 -0.99 3.63 -4.26
CA VAL A 16 -2.27 4.00 -3.63
C VAL A 16 -2.40 3.29 -2.29
N PHE A 17 -2.72 4.03 -1.24
CA PHE A 17 -3.06 3.49 0.07
C PHE A 17 -4.35 4.15 0.58
N GLY A 18 -5.08 3.45 1.45
CA GLY A 18 -6.34 3.90 2.02
C GLY A 18 -6.29 4.06 3.53
N GLY A 19 -7.19 4.88 4.06
CA GLY A 19 -7.37 5.08 5.49
C GLY A 19 -8.85 5.06 5.89
N GLY A 20 -9.12 4.81 7.17
CA GLY A 20 -10.47 4.90 7.75
C GLY A 20 -11.07 3.54 8.15
N ILE A 21 -12.39 3.53 8.37
CA ILE A 21 -13.12 2.35 8.82
C ILE A 21 -13.49 1.51 7.59
N ILE A 22 -12.61 0.59 7.21
CA ILE A 22 -12.80 -0.35 6.10
C ILE A 22 -13.04 -1.76 6.67
N PRO A 23 -14.19 -2.39 6.41
CA PRO A 23 -14.49 -3.75 6.84
C PRO A 23 -13.47 -4.78 6.33
N GLY A 24 -13.15 -5.76 7.17
CA GLY A 24 -12.20 -6.83 6.84
C GLY A 24 -12.45 -7.52 5.49
N PRO A 25 -13.70 -7.93 5.17
CA PRO A 25 -14.03 -8.59 3.90
C PRO A 25 -13.84 -7.71 2.65
N GLU A 26 -13.80 -6.38 2.79
CA GLU A 26 -13.60 -5.47 1.65
C GLU A 26 -12.12 -5.28 1.31
N ARG A 27 -11.22 -5.55 2.27
CA ARG A 27 -9.77 -5.36 2.10
C ARG A 27 -9.19 -6.18 0.94
N PRO A 28 -9.52 -7.48 0.75
CA PRO A 28 -9.02 -8.25 -0.38
C PRO A 28 -9.41 -7.65 -1.73
N ALA A 29 -10.63 -7.13 -1.87
CA ALA A 29 -11.08 -6.49 -3.11
C ALA A 29 -10.33 -5.18 -3.39
N LEU A 30 -10.05 -4.38 -2.36
CA LEU A 30 -9.25 -3.16 -2.48
C LEU A 30 -7.81 -3.47 -2.88
N HIS A 31 -7.20 -4.49 -2.28
CA HIS A 31 -5.86 -4.95 -2.65
C HIS A 31 -5.81 -5.46 -4.09
N ALA A 32 -6.78 -6.29 -4.49
CA ALA A 32 -6.90 -6.75 -5.88
C ALA A 32 -7.09 -5.58 -6.86
N ALA A 33 -7.80 -4.53 -6.45
CA ALA A 33 -7.93 -3.32 -7.24
C ALA A 33 -6.62 -2.53 -7.37
N GLY A 34 -5.62 -2.75 -6.52
CA GLY A 34 -4.30 -2.09 -6.57
C GLY A 34 -3.97 -1.19 -5.38
N VAL A 35 -4.74 -1.25 -4.29
CA VAL A 35 -4.41 -0.56 -3.03
C VAL A 35 -3.30 -1.33 -2.32
N ALA A 36 -2.17 -0.68 -2.08
CA ALA A 36 -1.00 -1.29 -1.46
C ALA A 36 -1.13 -1.44 0.06
N ALA A 37 -1.82 -0.53 0.75
CA ALA A 37 -1.97 -0.56 2.21
C ALA A 37 -3.32 0.03 2.65
N ILE A 38 -3.82 -0.43 3.80
CA ILE A 38 -5.06 0.06 4.42
C ILE A 38 -4.81 0.33 5.91
N PHE A 39 -4.90 1.61 6.30
CA PHE A 39 -4.68 2.08 7.66
C PHE A 39 -6.02 2.31 8.39
N GLY A 40 -6.30 1.46 9.37
CA GLY A 40 -7.52 1.57 10.18
C GLY A 40 -7.44 2.64 11.27
N PRO A 41 -8.55 2.88 12.01
CA PRO A 41 -8.53 3.74 13.19
C PRO A 41 -7.45 3.30 14.19
N GLY A 42 -6.73 4.28 14.76
CA GLY A 42 -5.67 4.01 15.73
C GLY A 42 -4.35 3.51 15.13
N THR A 43 -4.21 3.44 13.80
CA THR A 43 -2.92 3.14 13.16
C THR A 43 -1.86 4.16 13.62
N PRO A 44 -0.73 3.72 14.20
CA PRO A 44 0.36 4.61 14.57
C PRO A 44 0.96 5.33 13.35
N MET A 45 1.29 6.61 13.51
CA MET A 45 1.99 7.38 12.46
C MET A 45 3.32 6.72 12.04
N ALA A 46 4.01 6.08 12.97
CA ALA A 46 5.24 5.33 12.69
C ALA A 46 5.04 4.25 11.61
N HIS A 47 3.91 3.55 11.62
CA HIS A 47 3.61 2.51 10.62
C HIS A 47 3.39 3.11 9.23
N ILE A 48 2.74 4.27 9.15
CA ILE A 48 2.56 5.00 7.89
C ILE A 48 3.93 5.46 7.36
N HIS A 49 4.80 5.96 8.24
CA HIS A 49 6.16 6.33 7.88
C HIS A 49 6.98 5.14 7.35
N THR A 50 6.94 3.99 8.03
CA THR A 50 7.58 2.75 7.59
C THR A 50 7.06 2.29 6.23
N PHE A 51 5.75 2.36 5.99
CA PHE A 51 5.16 2.06 4.69
C PHE A 51 5.71 2.96 3.58
N ILE A 52 5.75 4.28 3.80
CA ILE A 52 6.25 5.25 2.81
C ILE A 52 7.73 4.98 2.50
N SER A 53 8.56 4.80 3.53
CA SER A 53 9.98 4.49 3.37
C SER A 53 10.20 3.19 2.59
N THR A 54 9.39 2.15 2.88
CA THR A 54 9.43 0.88 2.16
C THR A 54 9.03 1.06 0.69
N ALA A 55 7.98 1.83 0.40
CA ALA A 55 7.54 2.10 -0.96
C ALA A 55 8.62 2.84 -1.78
N GLU A 56 9.26 3.85 -1.18
CA GLU A 56 10.37 4.59 -1.81
C GLU A 56 11.58 3.69 -2.10
N GLN A 57 11.97 2.84 -1.15
CA GLN A 57 13.11 1.94 -1.32
C GLN A 57 12.86 0.90 -2.43
N ARG A 58 11.62 0.40 -2.52
CA ARG A 58 11.22 -0.51 -3.60
C ARG A 58 11.18 0.21 -4.95
N ARG A 59 10.75 1.48 -5.02
CA ARG A 59 10.86 2.30 -6.24
C ARG A 59 12.31 2.47 -6.70
N ALA A 60 13.23 2.72 -5.77
CA ALA A 60 14.64 2.95 -6.07
C ALA A 60 15.41 1.72 -6.55
N SER A 61 14.89 0.51 -6.32
CA SER A 61 15.55 -0.76 -6.64
C SER A 61 15.17 -1.35 -8.01
N ASP A 62 14.65 -0.53 -8.93
CA ASP A 62 14.18 -0.90 -10.28
C ASP A 62 13.09 -2.01 -10.29
N LEU A 63 12.45 -2.20 -9.14
CA LEU A 63 11.21 -2.96 -9.04
C LEU A 63 10.11 -2.03 -9.56
N THR A 64 9.77 -2.17 -10.84
CA THR A 64 8.52 -1.68 -11.46
C THR A 64 7.24 -2.17 -10.76
N SER A 65 7.35 -2.78 -9.58
CA SER A 65 6.33 -3.51 -8.84
C SER A 65 5.95 -2.85 -7.50
N VAL A 66 5.83 -1.53 -7.45
CA VAL A 66 5.17 -0.86 -6.29
C VAL A 66 3.87 -0.15 -6.60
N GLY A 67 3.67 0.27 -7.85
CA GLY A 67 2.49 1.05 -8.20
C GLY A 67 1.28 0.18 -8.55
N VAL A 68 0.22 0.84 -8.97
CA VAL A 68 -1.08 0.23 -9.31
C VAL A 68 -0.95 -0.84 -10.40
N GLY A 69 -0.84 -2.11 -10.00
CA GLY A 69 -0.68 -3.25 -10.92
C GLY A 69 0.44 -4.21 -10.54
N SER A 70 1.29 -3.83 -9.59
CA SER A 70 2.37 -4.66 -9.07
C SER A 70 1.93 -5.91 -8.31
N GLY A 71 0.70 -5.91 -7.80
CA GLY A 71 0.24 -6.91 -6.84
C GLY A 71 0.91 -6.80 -5.48
N TRP A 72 1.75 -5.79 -5.24
CA TRP A 72 2.36 -5.59 -3.93
C TRP A 72 1.31 -5.11 -2.93
N VAL A 73 1.22 -5.87 -1.85
CA VAL A 73 0.41 -5.54 -0.68
C VAL A 73 1.34 -5.45 0.52
N TRP A 74 1.32 -4.31 1.19
CA TRP A 74 2.04 -4.11 2.43
C TRP A 74 1.19 -4.55 3.61
N ASN A 75 1.75 -5.45 4.42
CA ASN A 75 1.18 -5.85 5.68
C ASN A 75 1.82 -5.03 6.79
N VAL A 76 1.01 -4.49 7.70
CA VAL A 76 1.48 -3.78 8.88
C VAL A 76 2.39 -4.74 9.67
N PRO A 77 3.67 -4.38 9.92
CA PRO A 77 4.54 -5.16 10.79
C PRO A 77 3.87 -5.32 12.15
N LYS A 78 3.95 -6.52 12.74
CA LYS A 78 3.47 -6.71 14.10
C LYS A 78 4.39 -5.91 15.02
N VAL A 79 3.81 -5.12 15.92
CA VAL A 79 4.55 -4.41 16.97
C VAL A 79 5.40 -5.45 17.72
N GLY A 80 6.73 -5.26 17.70
CA GLY A 80 7.72 -6.17 18.29
C GLY A 80 8.63 -6.93 17.30
N GLU A 81 8.49 -6.71 15.99
CA GLU A 81 9.34 -7.38 14.97
C GLU A 81 10.46 -6.47 14.40
N ASP A 82 10.42 -5.16 14.69
CA ASP A 82 11.37 -4.14 14.20
C ASP A 82 12.30 -3.57 15.31
N ASP A 83 12.26 -4.13 16.54
CA ASP A 83 13.08 -3.69 17.69
C ASP A 83 14.41 -4.47 17.80
N GLY A 84 15.01 -4.85 16.66
CA GLY A 84 16.28 -5.58 16.56
C GLY A 84 17.48 -4.70 16.25
#